data_AF-A0A2R7YUS4-F1
#
_entry.id   AF-A0A2R7YUS4-F1
#
_cell.length_a   1.000
_cell.length_b   1.000
_cell.length_c   1.000
_cell.angle_alpha   90.00
_cell.angle_beta   90.00
_cell.angle_gamma   90.00
#
_symmetry.space_group_name_H-M   'P 1'
#
loop_
_entity.id
_entity.type
_entity.pdbx_description
1 polymer ?
#
loop_
_entity_poly.entity_id
_entity_poly.type
_entity_poly.pdbx_seq_one_letter_code
_entity_poly.pdbx_strand_id
1 'polypeptide(L)'
;MTYTAIAVVAVLVALVLDRWVARTGLTAMRDWWLAYAVIVFFQLVTNGWLTGRGIVRYAPDAIIGSERVAFVGDGRLAYAPVEDLAFGFALVLTSCVTWTWLGRRSGEDA
;
A
#
# COMPACT_ATOMS: atom_id res chain seq x y z
N MET A 1 -10.16 16.03 6.24
CA MET A 1 -8.89 15.31 6.05
C MET A 1 -8.76 15.04 4.56
N THR A 2 -7.65 15.43 3.92
CA THR A 2 -7.43 15.08 2.51
C THR A 2 -7.20 13.56 2.39
N TYR A 3 -7.54 12.96 1.26
CA TYR A 3 -7.36 11.53 1.03
C TYR A 3 -5.90 11.10 1.23
N THR A 4 -4.97 11.95 0.80
CA THR A 4 -3.53 11.80 1.04
C THR A 4 -3.17 11.82 2.52
N ALA A 5 -3.77 12.70 3.33
CA ALA A 5 -3.51 12.73 4.76
C ALA A 5 -3.94 11.40 5.42
N ILE A 6 -5.07 10.83 4.99
CA ILE A 6 -5.50 9.51 5.45
C ILE A 6 -4.52 8.42 5.01
N ALA A 7 -4.04 8.47 3.76
CA ALA A 7 -3.06 7.51 3.25
C ALA A 7 -1.74 7.55 4.05
N VAL A 8 -1.21 8.74 4.33
CA VAL A 8 0.00 8.91 5.15
C VAL A 8 -0.23 8.38 6.57
N VAL A 9 -1.36 8.72 7.20
CA VAL A 9 -1.70 8.21 8.53
C VAL A 9 -1.80 6.69 8.53
N ALA A 10 -2.41 6.09 7.51
CA ALA A 10 -2.53 4.63 7.40
C ALA A 10 -1.15 3.95 7.31
N VAL A 11 -0.22 4.48 6.52
CA VAL A 11 1.16 3.96 6.43
C VAL A 11 1.88 4.09 7.77
N LEU A 12 1.79 5.26 8.42
CA LEU A 12 2.41 5.48 9.73
C LEU A 12 1.87 4.51 10.78
N VAL A 13 0.55 4.32 10.83
CA VAL A 13 -0.09 3.37 11.74
C VAL A 13 0.38 1.94 11.46
N ALA A 14 0.44 1.51 10.19
CA ALA A 14 0.91 0.17 9.84
C ALA A 14 2.37 -0.08 10.25
N LEU A 15 3.25 0.92 10.07
CA LEU A 15 4.64 0.86 10.55
C LEU A 15 4.72 0.83 12.08
N VAL A 16 3.87 1.62 12.75
CA VAL A 16 3.77 1.62 14.22
C VAL A 16 3.37 0.23 14.73
N LEU A 17 2.40 -0.39 14.08
CA LEU A 17 1.94 -1.74 14.40
C LEU A 17 3.06 -2.77 14.22
N ASP A 18 3.78 -2.76 13.09
CA ASP A 18 4.87 -3.70 12.82
C ASP A 18 6.03 -3.58 13.83
N ARG A 19 6.51 -2.37 14.07
CA ARG A 19 7.74 -2.15 14.86
C ARG A 19 7.51 -2.10 16.36
N TRP A 20 6.43 -1.47 16.84
CA TRP A 20 6.27 -1.15 18.26
C TRP A 20 5.18 -1.96 18.96
N VAL A 21 4.06 -2.26 18.27
CA VAL A 21 2.94 -2.99 18.90
C VAL A 21 3.12 -4.51 18.80
N ALA A 22 3.12 -5.04 17.59
CA ALA A 22 3.27 -6.47 17.34
C ALA A 22 4.73 -6.91 17.45
N ARG A 23 5.67 -5.98 17.22
CA ARG A 23 7.12 -6.23 17.22
C ARG A 23 7.49 -7.42 16.33
N THR A 24 6.86 -7.47 15.16
CA THR A 24 7.04 -8.51 14.14
C THR A 24 8.27 -8.25 13.29
N GLY A 25 8.63 -6.97 13.11
CA GLY A 25 9.86 -6.59 12.41
C GLY A 25 9.86 -6.92 10.91
N LEU A 26 8.69 -7.14 10.31
CA LEU A 26 8.55 -7.59 8.92
C LEU A 26 9.22 -6.62 7.95
N THR A 27 9.01 -5.31 8.15
CA THR A 27 9.61 -4.30 7.25
C THR A 27 11.13 -4.15 7.40
N ALA A 28 11.78 -4.90 8.32
CA ALA A 28 13.24 -5.00 8.40
C ALA A 28 13.80 -6.20 7.61
N MET A 29 12.95 -7.15 7.18
CA MET A 29 13.39 -8.34 6.45
C MET A 29 13.48 -8.07 4.94
N ARG A 30 14.54 -8.56 4.31
CA ARG A 30 14.73 -8.44 2.85
C ARG A 30 13.66 -9.20 2.06
N ASP A 31 13.28 -10.38 2.56
CA ASP A 31 12.27 -11.24 1.91
C ASP A 31 10.90 -10.56 1.85
N TRP A 32 10.55 -9.78 2.87
CA TRP A 32 9.33 -8.98 2.90
C TRP A 32 9.32 -7.96 1.76
N TRP A 33 10.43 -7.25 1.55
CA TRP A 33 10.56 -6.28 0.46
C TRP A 33 10.55 -6.95 -0.93
N LEU A 34 11.14 -8.14 -1.06
CA LEU A 34 11.10 -8.91 -2.31
C LEU A 34 9.67 -9.31 -2.65
N ALA A 35 8.94 -9.89 -1.70
CA ALA A 35 7.54 -10.26 -1.88
C ALA A 35 6.67 -9.03 -2.17
N TYR A 36 6.87 -7.95 -1.42
CA TYR A 36 6.13 -6.70 -1.63
C TYR A 36 6.42 -6.07 -3.00
N ALA A 37 7.64 -6.18 -3.52
CA ALA A 37 7.98 -5.71 -4.86
C ALA A 37 7.19 -6.45 -5.95
N VAL A 38 6.97 -7.76 -5.80
CA VAL A 38 6.12 -8.55 -6.71
C VAL A 38 4.67 -8.05 -6.65
N ILE A 39 4.14 -7.79 -5.44
CA ILE A 39 2.79 -7.25 -5.26
C ILE A 39 2.65 -5.90 -5.96
N VAL A 40 3.58 -4.97 -5.70
CA VAL A 40 3.57 -3.63 -6.31
C VAL A 40 3.68 -3.72 -7.84
N PHE A 41 4.51 -4.62 -8.37
CA PHE A 41 4.62 -4.83 -9.82
C PHE A 41 3.26 -5.19 -10.43
N PHE A 42 2.58 -6.20 -9.91
CA PHE A 42 1.26 -6.60 -10.43
C PHE A 42 0.17 -5.55 -10.17
N GLN A 43 0.26 -4.83 -9.04
CA GLN A 43 -0.63 -3.72 -8.73
C GLN A 43 -0.51 -2.61 -9.79
N LEU A 44 0.71 -2.22 -10.17
CA LEU A 44 0.94 -1.21 -11.19
C LEU A 44 0.51 -1.68 -12.58
N VAL A 45 0.80 -2.93 -12.96
CA VAL A 45 0.36 -3.50 -14.25
C VAL A 45 -1.17 -3.49 -14.35
N THR A 46 -1.85 -3.92 -13.29
CA THR A 46 -3.31 -4.00 -13.26
C THR A 46 -3.96 -2.61 -13.25
N ASN A 47 -3.47 -1.70 -12.39
CA ASN A 47 -3.97 -0.33 -12.34
C ASN A 47 -3.71 0.42 -13.64
N GLY A 48 -2.54 0.26 -14.23
CA GLY A 48 -2.20 0.84 -15.53
C GLY A 48 -3.12 0.33 -16.64
N TRP A 49 -3.43 -0.96 -16.63
CA TRP A 49 -4.38 -1.55 -17.59
C TRP A 49 -5.82 -1.02 -17.41
N LEU A 50 -6.33 -1.02 -16.18
CA LEU A 50 -7.70 -0.59 -15.87
C LEU A 50 -7.90 0.92 -16.10
N THR A 51 -6.94 1.73 -15.67
CA THR A 51 -6.97 3.19 -15.82
C THR A 51 -6.73 3.58 -17.27
N GLY A 52 -5.78 2.92 -17.96
CA GLY A 52 -5.47 3.18 -19.37
C GLY A 52 -6.64 2.87 -20.32
N ARG A 53 -7.56 1.98 -19.92
CA ARG A 53 -8.81 1.70 -20.65
C ARG A 53 -10.00 2.55 -20.20
N GLY A 54 -9.81 3.45 -19.24
CA GLY A 54 -10.88 4.29 -18.69
C GLY A 54 -11.98 3.53 -17.95
N ILE A 55 -11.71 2.27 -17.55
CA ILE A 55 -12.61 1.41 -16.78
C ILE A 55 -12.67 1.91 -15.33
N VAL A 56 -11.51 2.28 -14.78
CA VAL A 56 -11.40 2.94 -13.48
C VAL A 56 -11.09 4.40 -13.72
N ARG A 57 -11.96 5.27 -13.23
CA ARG A 57 -11.77 6.73 -13.25
C ARG A 57 -11.72 7.23 -11.82
N TYR A 58 -10.67 7.97 -11.52
CA TYR A 58 -10.52 8.64 -10.24
C TYR A 58 -11.11 10.04 -10.33
N ALA A 59 -11.91 10.44 -9.34
CA ALA A 59 -12.44 11.80 -9.27
C ALA A 59 -11.28 12.78 -8.97
N PRO A 60 -11.12 13.87 -9.74
CA PRO A 60 -10.02 14.82 -9.56
C PRO A 60 -10.04 15.52 -8.19
N ASP A 61 -11.21 15.57 -7.54
CA ASP A 61 -11.43 16.19 -6.23
C ASP A 61 -10.97 15.30 -5.05
N ALA A 62 -10.66 14.03 -5.30
CA ALA A 62 -10.34 13.05 -4.27
C ALA A 62 -8.84 12.70 -4.14
N ILE A 63 -7.98 13.12 -5.08
CA ILE A 63 -6.59 12.65 -5.18
C ILE A 63 -5.65 13.83 -5.42
N ILE A 64 -4.39 13.75 -4.96
CA ILE A 64 -3.36 14.70 -5.43
C ILE A 64 -3.08 14.45 -6.91
N GLY A 65 -3.41 15.44 -7.75
CA GLY A 65 -3.13 15.41 -9.19
C GLY A 65 -4.28 15.94 -10.04
N SER A 66 -3.99 16.45 -11.24
CA SER A 66 -5.00 16.77 -12.24
C SER A 66 -5.58 15.51 -12.90
N GLU A 67 -6.65 15.67 -13.70
CA GLU A 67 -7.29 14.58 -14.47
C GLU A 67 -6.34 13.84 -15.43
N ARG A 68 -5.10 14.32 -15.64
CA ARG A 68 -4.16 13.75 -16.59
C ARG A 68 -3.73 12.34 -16.20
N VAL A 69 -4.03 11.40 -17.09
CA VAL A 69 -3.50 10.03 -17.07
C VAL A 69 -2.04 10.09 -17.53
N ALA A 70 -1.15 10.47 -16.61
CA ALA A 70 0.29 10.51 -16.83
C ALA A 70 0.95 9.22 -16.34
N PHE A 71 1.95 8.74 -17.07
CA PHE A 71 2.75 7.58 -16.67
C PHE A 71 3.55 7.87 -15.40
N VAL A 72 4.14 9.06 -15.27
CA VAL A 72 4.81 9.54 -14.05
C VAL A 72 4.58 11.05 -13.94
N GLY A 73 4.24 11.54 -12.75
CA GLY A 73 4.05 12.97 -12.46
C GLY A 73 2.63 13.30 -12.01
N ASP A 74 2.46 14.49 -11.41
CA ASP A 74 1.16 15.02 -10.96
C ASP A 74 0.44 14.10 -9.95
N GLY A 75 1.19 13.60 -8.96
CA GLY A 75 0.66 12.68 -7.93
C GLY A 75 0.40 11.24 -8.42
N ARG A 76 0.81 10.90 -9.65
CA ARG A 76 0.69 9.55 -10.20
C ARG A 76 2.05 8.87 -10.43
N LEU A 77 2.09 7.57 -10.16
CA LEU A 77 3.19 6.68 -10.48
C LEU A 77 2.64 5.47 -11.26
N ALA A 78 3.11 5.30 -12.49
CA ALA A 78 2.60 4.33 -13.46
C ALA A 78 1.06 4.32 -13.56
N TYR A 79 0.48 5.50 -13.79
CA TYR A 79 -0.97 5.76 -13.89
C TYR A 79 -1.78 5.61 -12.59
N ALA A 80 -1.22 4.98 -11.54
CA ALA A 80 -1.86 4.84 -10.25
C ALA A 80 -1.64 6.09 -9.37
N PRO A 81 -2.66 6.53 -8.61
CA PRO A 81 -2.49 7.47 -7.51
C PRO A 81 -1.43 7.00 -6.51
N VAL A 82 -0.57 7.91 -6.02
CA VAL A 82 0.39 7.57 -4.95
C VAL A 82 -0.32 7.14 -3.66
N GLU A 83 -1.54 7.61 -3.44
CA GLU A 83 -2.39 7.23 -2.32
C GLU A 83 -2.79 5.75 -2.37
N ASP A 84 -3.07 5.20 -3.56
CA ASP A 84 -3.44 3.77 -3.70
C ASP A 84 -2.25 2.85 -3.39
N LEU A 85 -1.04 3.29 -3.71
CA LEU A 85 0.18 2.59 -3.33
C LEU A 85 0.40 2.64 -1.81
N ALA A 86 0.14 3.78 -1.17
CA ALA A 86 0.24 3.94 0.26
C ALA A 86 -0.82 3.11 1.02
N PHE A 87 -2.06 3.11 0.55
CA PHE A 87 -3.12 2.27 1.11
C PHE A 87 -2.84 0.79 0.89
N GLY A 88 -2.40 0.40 -0.31
CA GLY A 88 -1.97 -0.97 -0.61
C GLY A 88 -0.87 -1.44 0.34
N PHE A 89 0.15 -0.60 0.56
CA PHE A 89 1.22 -0.86 1.53
C PHE A 89 0.66 -1.09 2.93
N ALA A 90 -0.13 -0.14 3.42
CA ALA A 90 -0.67 -0.17 4.78
C ALA A 90 -1.54 -1.41 5.00
N LEU A 91 -2.37 -1.78 4.01
CA LEU A 91 -3.22 -2.96 4.06
C LEU A 91 -2.40 -4.25 4.12
N VAL A 92 -1.45 -4.42 3.19
CA VAL A 92 -0.62 -5.64 3.12
C VAL A 92 0.21 -5.79 4.40
N LEU A 93 0.88 -4.71 4.83
CA LEU A 93 1.68 -4.75 6.05
C LEU A 93 0.83 -5.09 7.26
N THR A 94 -0.29 -4.39 7.48
CA THR A 94 -1.15 -4.62 8.64
C THR A 94 -1.71 -6.04 8.64
N SER A 95 -2.05 -6.59 7.48
CA SER A 95 -2.54 -7.97 7.35
C SER A 95 -1.47 -8.99 7.78
N CYS A 96 -0.23 -8.85 7.28
CA CYS A 96 0.87 -9.73 7.65
C CYS A 96 1.27 -9.59 9.13
N VAL A 97 1.31 -8.35 9.64
CA VAL A 97 1.59 -8.07 11.05
C VAL A 97 0.54 -8.74 11.94
N THR A 98 -0.74 -8.59 11.59
CA THR A 98 -1.84 -9.19 12.35
C THR A 98 -1.76 -10.71 12.33
N TRP A 99 -1.53 -11.30 11.15
CA TRP A 99 -1.37 -12.75 10.99
C TRP A 99 -0.24 -13.31 11.86
N THR A 100 0.96 -12.72 11.74
CA THR A 100 2.14 -13.16 12.50
C THR A 100 1.98 -12.93 14.00
N TRP A 101 1.31 -11.85 14.41
CA TRP A 101 1.05 -11.59 15.82
C TRP A 101 0.05 -12.55 16.44
N LEU A 102 -1.01 -12.95 15.71
CA LEU A 102 -1.97 -13.94 16.18
C LEU A 102 -1.35 -15.34 16.23
N GLY A 103 -0.61 -15.76 15.19
CA GLY A 103 0.02 -17.09 15.16
C GLY A 103 0.96 -17.34 16.34
N ARG A 104 1.76 -16.32 16.70
CA ARG A 104 2.62 -16.35 17.89
C ARG A 104 1.86 -16.50 19.21
N ARG A 105 0.60 -16.06 19.27
CA ARG A 105 -0.25 -16.15 20.47
C ARG A 105 -1.02 -17.46 20.55
N SER A 106 -1.40 -18.01 19.40
CA SER A 106 -2.06 -19.31 19.29
C SER A 106 -1.13 -20.48 19.62
N GLY A 107 0.18 -20.24 19.66
CA GLY A 107 1.18 -21.28 19.90
C GLY A 107 1.43 -22.16 18.67
N GLU A 108 1.03 -21.71 17.47
CA GLU A 108 1.29 -22.44 16.21
C GLU A 108 2.80 -22.52 15.88
N ASP A 109 3.60 -21.66 16.50
CA ASP A 109 5.07 -21.63 16.39
C ASP A 109 5.79 -22.45 17.50
N ALA A 110 5.08 -23.17 18.37
CA ALA A 110 5.61 -23.98 19.48
C ALA A 110 5.38 -25.49 19.27
#